data_AF-A0A7Z7LVG2-F1
#
_entry.id   AF-A0A7Z7LVG2-F1
#
_cell.length_a   1.000
_cell.length_b   1.000
_cell.length_c   1.000
_cell.angle_alpha   90.00
_cell.angle_beta   90.00
_cell.angle_gamma   90.00
#
_symmetry.space_group_name_H-M   'P 1'
#
loop_
_entity.id
_entity.type
_entity.pdbx_description
1 polymer ?
#
loop_
_entity_poly.entity_id
_entity_poly.type
_entity_poly.pdbx_seq_one_letter_code
_entity_poly.pdbx_strand_id
1 'polypeptide(L)'
;MFEIINTLTENDIKEEFVAIGSCVDDEGNAYHSILIIRYKGENFQFHYTGNPSIGILFENTVYSSCFHKITDTINPRLIPAFIAMCKQVMKTATPRYGYFYSGEYYDNRGTHFSDKEVGETMTCAGFCINILKGFLENDYIYYQDWTSESHPTEGYLDFYCSKYSIDKDKIVESHRRISPIELLCSGFFSNLPIRKVQIDGKLDEVQDYLKNY
;
A
#
# COMPACT_ATOMS: atom_id res chain seq x y z
N MET A 1 -7.83 -7.80 22.85
CA MET A 1 -6.66 -7.12 22.26
C MET A 1 -7.06 -6.79 20.83
N PHE A 2 -6.96 -5.52 20.42
CA PHE A 2 -7.27 -5.15 19.06
C PHE A 2 -6.24 -5.78 18.11
N GLU A 3 -6.65 -6.20 16.92
CA GLU A 3 -5.77 -6.97 16.01
C GLU A 3 -4.71 -6.11 15.29
N ILE A 4 -4.82 -4.78 15.39
CA ILE A 4 -3.77 -3.86 14.93
C ILE A 4 -2.69 -3.75 16.00
N ILE A 5 -1.45 -3.81 15.55
CA ILE A 5 -0.27 -3.96 16.37
C ILE A 5 0.67 -2.81 16.08
N ASN A 6 1.20 -2.15 17.12
CA ASN A 6 2.34 -1.27 16.93
C ASN A 6 3.61 -2.09 16.73
N THR A 7 4.28 -1.89 15.60
CA THR A 7 5.29 -2.82 15.09
C THR A 7 6.53 -2.96 15.98
N LEU A 8 6.86 -1.93 16.78
CA LEU A 8 8.04 -1.95 17.66
C LEU A 8 7.74 -2.42 19.08
N THR A 9 6.52 -2.23 19.57
CA THR A 9 6.21 -2.47 20.98
C THR A 9 5.70 -3.89 21.24
N GLU A 10 5.18 -4.58 20.23
CA GLU A 10 4.67 -5.95 20.35
C GLU A 10 5.77 -6.98 20.06
N ASN A 11 6.49 -7.39 21.10
CA ASN A 11 7.65 -8.29 20.99
C ASN A 11 7.30 -9.79 20.93
N ASP A 12 6.04 -10.16 21.12
CA ASP A 12 5.63 -11.56 21.30
C ASP A 12 5.33 -12.32 20.01
N ILE A 13 5.39 -11.65 18.85
CA ILE A 13 5.09 -12.28 17.57
C ILE A 13 6.30 -13.09 17.11
N LYS A 14 6.21 -14.42 17.20
CA LYS A 14 7.29 -15.33 16.79
C LYS A 14 7.16 -15.83 15.36
N GLU A 15 5.98 -15.67 14.78
CA GLU A 15 5.65 -16.20 13.47
C GLU A 15 6.19 -15.30 12.36
N GLU A 16 6.53 -15.90 11.22
CA GLU A 16 6.90 -15.17 10.01
C GLU A 16 5.62 -14.72 9.30
N PHE A 17 5.57 -13.46 8.88
CA PHE A 17 4.37 -12.89 8.28
C PHE A 17 4.68 -11.79 7.27
N VAL A 18 3.69 -11.50 6.43
CA VAL A 18 3.55 -10.21 5.76
C VAL A 18 2.32 -9.53 6.32
N ALA A 19 2.40 -8.23 6.55
CA ALA A 19 1.35 -7.43 7.14
C ALA A 19 1.18 -6.12 6.37
N ILE A 20 -0.04 -5.60 6.42
CA ILE A 20 -0.33 -4.26 5.92
C ILE A 20 -0.10 -3.27 7.04
N GLY A 21 0.78 -2.31 6.82
CA GLY A 21 1.15 -1.29 7.78
C GLY A 21 0.76 0.12 7.34
N SER A 22 0.60 0.99 8.32
CA SER A 22 0.55 2.43 8.13
C SER A 22 1.31 3.16 9.23
N CYS A 23 2.04 4.22 8.86
CA CYS A 23 2.46 5.24 9.81
C CYS A 23 1.26 6.10 10.20
N VAL A 24 1.27 6.53 11.45
CA VAL A 24 0.22 7.32 12.09
C VAL A 24 0.87 8.55 12.73
N ASP A 25 0.24 9.72 12.59
CA ASP A 25 0.69 10.96 13.21
C ASP A 25 0.29 11.04 14.70
N ASP A 26 0.69 12.11 15.38
CA ASP A 26 0.39 12.33 16.80
C ASP A 26 -1.12 12.50 17.09
N GLU A 27 -1.95 12.68 16.06
CA GLU A 27 -3.41 12.80 16.16
C GLU A 27 -4.14 11.49 15.84
N GLY A 28 -3.40 10.40 15.57
CA GLY A 28 -3.98 9.12 15.22
C GLY A 28 -4.38 9.00 13.75
N ASN A 29 -3.98 9.93 12.87
CA ASN A 29 -4.30 9.87 11.45
C ASN A 29 -3.25 9.07 10.67
N ALA A 30 -3.71 8.06 9.92
CA ALA A 30 -2.85 7.27 9.05
C ALA A 30 -2.43 8.07 7.80
N TYR A 31 -1.12 8.26 7.59
CA TYR A 31 -0.59 9.13 6.53
C TYR A 31 0.35 8.45 5.54
N HIS A 32 0.85 7.25 5.81
CA HIS A 32 1.81 6.57 4.94
C HIS A 32 1.71 5.05 5.01
N SER A 33 1.49 4.38 3.88
CA SER A 33 1.37 2.92 3.83
C SER A 33 2.70 2.20 3.66
N ILE A 34 2.82 1.05 4.31
CA ILE A 34 4.04 0.23 4.35
C ILE A 34 3.65 -1.25 4.32
N LEU A 35 4.45 -2.09 3.66
CA LEU A 35 4.40 -3.54 3.87
C LEU A 35 5.39 -3.91 4.98
N ILE A 36 4.90 -4.52 6.05
CA ILE A 36 5.74 -5.05 7.13
C ILE A 36 5.98 -6.53 6.88
N ILE A 37 7.24 -6.96 6.93
CA ILE A 37 7.64 -8.32 6.65
C ILE A 37 8.45 -8.82 7.84
N ARG A 38 7.99 -9.88 8.50
CA ARG A 38 8.76 -10.57 9.54
C ARG A 38 9.31 -11.87 8.99
N TYR A 39 10.63 -12.02 9.03
CA TYR A 39 11.31 -13.20 8.50
C TYR A 39 12.57 -13.50 9.33
N LYS A 40 12.74 -14.75 9.76
CA LYS A 40 13.87 -15.20 10.60
C LYS A 40 14.12 -14.34 11.85
N GLY A 41 13.04 -13.86 12.47
CA GLY A 41 13.10 -13.05 13.70
C GLY A 41 13.38 -11.55 13.48
N GLU A 42 13.63 -11.13 12.25
CA GLU A 42 13.83 -9.72 11.88
C GLU A 42 12.56 -9.12 11.28
N ASN A 43 12.33 -7.83 11.55
CA ASN A 43 11.25 -7.05 10.95
C ASN A 43 11.84 -6.16 9.85
N PHE A 44 11.22 -6.18 8.68
CA PHE A 44 11.53 -5.32 7.55
C PHE A 44 10.32 -4.46 7.20
N GLN A 45 10.59 -3.26 6.69
CA GLN A 45 9.61 -2.42 6.04
C GLN A 45 9.94 -2.29 4.55
N PHE A 46 8.90 -2.38 3.72
CA PHE A 46 9.01 -2.15 2.28
C PHE A 46 7.93 -1.17 1.82
N HIS A 47 8.34 -0.03 1.28
CA HIS A 47 7.41 1.04 0.92
C HIS A 47 7.99 2.00 -0.12
N TYR A 48 7.09 2.69 -0.81
CA TYR A 48 7.42 3.83 -1.66
C TYR A 48 7.26 5.12 -0.86
N THR A 49 8.32 5.91 -0.73
CA THR A 49 8.36 7.11 0.13
C THR A 49 7.54 8.30 -0.39
N GLY A 50 7.14 8.29 -1.67
CA GLY A 50 6.58 9.46 -2.34
C GLY A 50 7.59 10.58 -2.64
N ASN A 51 8.81 10.49 -2.08
CA ASN A 51 9.89 11.43 -2.34
C ASN A 51 10.74 10.92 -3.52
N PRO A 52 10.80 11.64 -4.65
CA PRO A 52 11.53 11.19 -5.84
C PRO A 52 13.05 11.11 -5.62
N SER A 53 13.61 11.80 -4.62
CA SER A 53 15.03 11.71 -4.28
C SER A 53 15.39 10.46 -3.46
N ILE A 54 14.41 9.80 -2.86
CA ILE A 54 14.60 8.59 -2.04
C ILE A 54 14.05 7.36 -2.76
N GLY A 55 12.86 7.47 -3.34
CA GLY A 55 12.21 6.39 -4.08
C GLY A 55 11.63 5.33 -3.17
N ILE A 56 12.06 4.08 -3.37
CA ILE A 56 11.58 2.89 -2.65
C ILE A 56 12.60 2.49 -1.59
N LEU A 57 12.14 2.13 -0.40
CA LEU A 57 12.98 1.65 0.70
C LEU A 57 12.62 0.21 1.07
N PHE A 58 13.66 -0.60 1.31
CA PHE A 58 13.59 -1.91 1.97
C PHE A 58 14.58 -1.90 3.14
N GLU A 59 14.08 -1.79 4.36
CA GLU A 59 14.90 -1.52 5.54
C GLU A 59 14.54 -2.45 6.69
N ASN A 60 15.50 -2.74 7.58
CA ASN A 60 15.30 -3.53 8.79
C ASN A 60 15.03 -2.67 10.05
N THR A 61 14.82 -1.37 9.86
CA THR A 61 14.39 -0.44 10.90
C THR A 61 12.94 -0.07 10.63
N VAL A 62 12.06 -0.33 11.59
CA VAL A 62 10.65 0.04 11.48
C VAL A 62 10.39 1.34 12.25
N TYR A 63 9.56 2.23 11.70
CA TYR A 63 9.16 3.45 12.38
C TYR A 63 8.33 3.15 13.64
N SER A 64 8.57 3.90 14.72
CA SER A 64 7.79 3.78 15.97
C SER A 64 6.32 4.16 15.80
N SER A 65 6.02 5.01 14.82
CA SER A 65 4.67 5.40 14.42
C SER A 65 3.96 4.37 13.54
N CYS A 66 4.61 3.23 13.23
CA CYS A 66 4.05 2.24 12.31
C CYS A 66 3.20 1.20 13.04
N PHE A 67 1.92 1.17 12.68
CA PHE A 67 0.96 0.14 13.07
C PHE A 67 0.72 -0.80 11.91
N HIS A 68 0.48 -2.08 12.19
CA HIS A 68 0.20 -3.07 11.15
C HIS A 68 -0.90 -4.04 11.55
N LYS A 69 -1.48 -4.65 10.52
CA LYS A 69 -2.38 -5.80 10.62
C LYS A 69 -1.77 -6.97 9.86
N ILE A 70 -1.49 -8.06 10.58
CA ILE A 70 -1.02 -9.32 9.97
C ILE A 70 -2.12 -9.87 9.06
N THR A 71 -1.72 -10.29 7.86
CA THR A 71 -2.61 -10.88 6.86
C THR A 71 -2.21 -12.32 6.56
N ASP A 72 -3.20 -13.14 6.20
CA ASP A 72 -2.98 -14.50 5.72
C ASP A 72 -2.81 -14.59 4.20
N THR A 73 -2.70 -13.45 3.52
CA THR A 73 -2.67 -13.39 2.04
C THR A 73 -1.40 -13.94 1.44
N ILE A 74 -0.28 -13.93 2.17
CA ILE A 74 0.98 -14.51 1.74
C ILE A 74 1.34 -15.65 2.68
N ASN A 75 1.38 -16.86 2.14
CA ASN A 75 1.80 -18.04 2.91
C ASN A 75 3.23 -17.84 3.44
N PRO A 76 3.52 -18.14 4.73
CA PRO A 76 4.85 -17.96 5.31
C PRO A 76 5.98 -18.63 4.52
N ARG A 77 5.71 -19.79 3.89
CA ARG A 77 6.69 -20.50 3.05
C ARG A 77 7.12 -19.71 1.81
N LEU A 78 6.32 -18.73 1.39
CA LEU A 78 6.56 -17.89 0.22
C LEU A 78 7.21 -16.54 0.56
N ILE A 79 7.35 -16.19 1.85
CA ILE A 79 8.01 -14.95 2.30
C ILE A 79 9.41 -14.76 1.68
N PRO A 80 10.27 -15.79 1.54
CA PRO A 80 11.57 -15.62 0.89
C PRO A 80 11.45 -15.16 -0.57
N ALA A 81 10.45 -15.68 -1.30
CA ALA A 81 10.19 -15.29 -2.68
C ALA A 81 9.59 -13.88 -2.76
N PHE A 82 8.70 -13.52 -1.82
CA PHE A 82 8.15 -12.18 -1.69
C PHE A 82 9.25 -11.13 -1.45
N ILE A 83 10.16 -11.40 -0.51
CA ILE A 83 11.33 -10.54 -0.25
C ILE A 83 12.20 -10.39 -1.50
N ALA A 84 12.43 -11.47 -2.24
CA ALA A 84 13.21 -11.43 -3.48
C ALA A 84 12.55 -10.52 -4.53
N MET A 85 11.23 -10.61 -4.69
CA MET A 85 10.46 -9.72 -5.56
C MET A 85 10.57 -8.26 -5.10
N CYS A 86 10.34 -7.96 -3.81
CA CYS A 86 10.46 -6.60 -3.28
C CYS A 86 11.84 -5.98 -3.56
N LYS A 87 12.91 -6.76 -3.32
CA LYS A 87 14.28 -6.31 -3.61
C LYS A 87 14.54 -6.10 -5.11
N GLN A 88 13.90 -6.89 -5.97
CA GLN A 88 14.02 -6.73 -7.41
C GLN A 88 13.27 -5.49 -7.92
N VAL A 89 12.05 -5.26 -7.42
CA VAL A 89 11.29 -4.03 -7.67
C VAL A 89 12.11 -2.82 -7.23
N MET A 90 12.62 -2.79 -5.99
CA MET A 90 13.44 -1.67 -5.49
C MET A 90 14.63 -1.30 -6.39
N LYS A 91 15.20 -2.27 -7.14
CA LYS A 91 16.33 -2.03 -8.04
C LYS A 91 15.94 -1.45 -9.40
N THR A 92 14.71 -1.65 -9.84
CA THR A 92 14.30 -1.44 -11.24
C THR A 92 13.15 -0.45 -11.40
N ALA A 93 12.29 -0.37 -10.39
CA ALA A 93 11.14 0.52 -10.34
C ALA A 93 11.56 1.97 -10.08
N THR A 94 10.88 2.89 -10.75
CA THR A 94 11.10 4.34 -10.66
C THR A 94 9.77 5.08 -10.46
N PRO A 95 9.02 4.78 -9.39
CA PRO A 95 7.68 5.30 -9.24
C PRO A 95 7.69 6.81 -9.00
N ARG A 96 6.72 7.48 -9.62
CA ARG A 96 6.41 8.89 -9.43
C ARG A 96 5.18 9.02 -8.55
N TYR A 97 5.16 10.04 -7.70
CA TYR A 97 4.02 10.28 -6.84
C TYR A 97 2.83 10.79 -7.65
N GLY A 98 1.67 10.17 -7.45
CA GLY A 98 0.39 10.71 -7.90
C GLY A 98 -0.81 9.83 -7.57
N TYR A 99 -1.99 10.40 -7.67
CA TYR A 99 -3.25 9.73 -7.28
C TYR A 99 -3.84 8.93 -8.45
N PHE A 100 -3.13 7.88 -8.84
CA PHE A 100 -3.56 7.00 -9.91
C PHE A 100 -3.47 5.54 -9.47
N TYR A 101 -4.53 4.79 -9.77
CA TYR A 101 -4.52 3.34 -9.71
C TYR A 101 -5.58 2.77 -10.67
N SER A 102 -5.16 1.85 -11.54
CA SER A 102 -5.96 1.18 -12.58
C SER A 102 -5.70 -0.32 -12.65
N GLY A 103 -5.23 -0.90 -11.53
CA GLY A 103 -4.93 -2.32 -11.46
C GLY A 103 -3.56 -2.68 -12.03
N GLU A 104 -2.61 -1.74 -12.06
CA GLU A 104 -1.23 -2.06 -12.39
C GLU A 104 -0.55 -2.92 -11.31
N TYR A 105 0.57 -3.55 -11.69
CA TYR A 105 1.36 -4.40 -10.83
C TYR A 105 2.83 -4.45 -11.27
N TYR A 106 3.70 -4.97 -10.40
CA TYR A 106 5.08 -5.29 -10.75
C TYR A 106 5.24 -6.80 -10.95
N ASP A 107 5.92 -7.23 -12.00
CA ASP A 107 6.30 -8.65 -12.14
C ASP A 107 7.48 -9.03 -11.23
N ASN A 108 7.85 -10.31 -11.24
CA ASN A 108 8.99 -10.83 -10.48
C ASN A 108 10.36 -10.29 -10.94
N ARG A 109 10.43 -9.58 -12.08
CA ARG A 109 11.63 -8.87 -12.56
C ARG A 109 11.62 -7.40 -12.16
N GLY A 110 10.58 -6.94 -11.49
CA GLY A 110 10.36 -5.55 -11.09
C GLY A 110 9.86 -4.66 -12.23
N THR A 111 9.38 -5.26 -13.32
CA THR A 111 8.80 -4.53 -14.45
C THR A 111 7.37 -4.12 -14.10
N HIS A 112 7.08 -2.82 -14.21
CA HIS A 112 5.73 -2.28 -14.03
C HIS A 112 4.86 -2.53 -15.25
N PHE A 113 3.68 -3.12 -15.06
CA PHE A 113 2.67 -3.33 -16.10
C PHE A 113 1.44 -2.48 -15.82
N SER A 114 1.09 -1.60 -16.77
CA SER A 114 -0.14 -0.80 -16.76
C SER A 114 -0.64 -0.63 -18.19
N ASP A 115 -1.96 -0.71 -18.38
CA ASP A 115 -2.61 -0.45 -19.67
C ASP A 115 -2.89 1.04 -19.90
N LYS A 116 -2.47 1.91 -18.97
CA LYS A 116 -2.81 3.34 -18.95
C LYS A 116 -1.57 4.22 -19.16
N GLU A 117 -1.78 5.37 -19.80
CA GLU A 117 -0.69 6.33 -20.14
C GLU A 117 -0.09 7.06 -18.92
N VAL A 118 -0.60 6.83 -17.70
CA VAL A 118 -0.07 7.44 -16.46
C VAL A 118 1.32 6.93 -16.07
N GLY A 119 1.77 5.82 -16.66
CA GLY A 119 3.03 5.17 -16.34
C GLY A 119 3.07 4.68 -14.89
N GLU A 120 4.28 4.62 -14.32
CA GLU A 120 4.53 4.21 -12.94
C GLU A 120 4.21 5.35 -11.95
N THR A 121 2.97 5.85 -11.96
CA THR A 121 2.52 6.92 -11.06
C THR A 121 1.55 6.39 -10.02
N MET A 122 1.89 6.51 -8.74
CA MET A 122 1.10 5.94 -7.64
C MET A 122 1.35 6.64 -6.30
N THR A 123 0.50 6.33 -5.31
CA THR A 123 0.71 6.69 -3.90
C THR A 123 1.47 5.59 -3.16
N CYS A 124 1.85 5.80 -1.89
CA CYS A 124 2.42 4.73 -1.06
C CYS A 124 1.46 3.54 -0.88
N ALA A 125 0.15 3.81 -0.76
CA ALA A 125 -0.87 2.76 -0.71
C ALA A 125 -1.00 2.03 -2.05
N GLY A 126 -1.08 2.77 -3.16
CA GLY A 126 -1.09 2.20 -4.51
C GLY A 126 0.13 1.32 -4.78
N PHE A 127 1.32 1.77 -4.37
CA PHE A 127 2.54 0.97 -4.45
C PHE A 127 2.41 -0.37 -3.72
N CYS A 128 1.99 -0.37 -2.45
CA CYS A 128 1.81 -1.61 -1.70
C CYS A 128 0.83 -2.58 -2.41
N ILE A 129 -0.25 -2.04 -2.99
CA ILE A 129 -1.23 -2.83 -3.73
C ILE A 129 -0.62 -3.39 -5.03
N ASN A 130 0.18 -2.61 -5.77
CA ASN A 130 0.88 -3.07 -6.98
C ASN A 130 1.83 -4.24 -6.68
N ILE A 131 2.50 -4.19 -5.52
CA ILE A 131 3.39 -5.28 -5.05
C ILE A 131 2.57 -6.52 -4.75
N LEU A 132 1.48 -6.39 -3.99
CA LEU A 132 0.61 -7.51 -3.65
C LEU A 132 -0.01 -8.13 -4.90
N LYS A 133 -0.57 -7.32 -5.81
CA LYS A 133 -1.14 -7.80 -7.08
C LYS A 133 -0.12 -8.53 -7.93
N GLY A 134 1.13 -8.07 -7.95
CA GLY A 134 2.20 -8.71 -8.71
C GLY A 134 2.64 -10.06 -8.16
N PHE A 135 2.41 -10.30 -6.87
CA PHE A 135 2.76 -11.54 -6.20
C PHE A 135 1.60 -12.54 -6.10
N LEU A 136 0.38 -12.05 -5.99
CA LEU A 136 -0.83 -12.84 -5.81
C LEU A 136 -1.45 -13.24 -7.16
N GLU A 137 -2.17 -14.37 -7.18
CA GLU A 137 -2.93 -14.79 -8.37
C GLU A 137 -4.17 -13.93 -8.63
N ASN A 138 -4.76 -13.40 -7.57
CA ASN A 138 -5.95 -12.54 -7.60
C ASN A 138 -5.57 -11.09 -7.27
N ASP A 139 -6.37 -10.14 -7.77
CA ASP A 139 -6.30 -8.76 -7.30
C ASP A 139 -6.45 -8.69 -5.77
N TYR A 140 -5.59 -7.92 -5.11
CA TYR A 140 -5.67 -7.76 -3.66
C TYR A 140 -6.94 -7.01 -3.23
N ILE A 141 -7.26 -5.93 -3.94
CA ILE A 141 -8.48 -5.14 -3.74
C ILE A 141 -9.25 -5.04 -5.05
N TYR A 142 -10.57 -4.86 -4.95
CA TYR A 142 -11.40 -4.54 -6.11
C TYR A 142 -11.39 -3.03 -6.35
N TYR A 143 -10.34 -2.57 -7.04
CA TYR A 143 -10.02 -1.14 -7.16
C TYR A 143 -11.08 -0.29 -7.87
N GLN A 144 -11.97 -0.90 -8.64
CA GLN A 144 -13.07 -0.21 -9.32
C GLN A 144 -14.13 0.32 -8.35
N ASP A 145 -14.12 -0.11 -7.09
CA ASP A 145 -14.96 0.49 -6.04
C ASP A 145 -14.50 1.92 -5.67
N TRP A 146 -13.30 2.35 -6.06
CA TRP A 146 -12.84 3.73 -5.92
C TRP A 146 -13.06 4.50 -7.22
N THR A 147 -13.61 5.71 -7.09
CA THR A 147 -13.89 6.62 -8.21
C THR A 147 -13.11 7.93 -8.03
N SER A 148 -13.27 8.87 -8.97
CA SER A 148 -12.71 10.22 -8.86
C SER A 148 -13.16 10.99 -7.62
N GLU A 149 -14.27 10.59 -6.97
CA GLU A 149 -14.78 11.18 -5.73
C GLU A 149 -13.95 10.79 -4.49
N SER A 150 -13.13 9.74 -4.58
CA SER A 150 -12.23 9.33 -3.49
C SER A 150 -11.08 10.31 -3.24
N HIS A 151 -10.95 11.36 -4.05
CA HIS A 151 -9.83 12.27 -4.06
C HIS A 151 -10.11 13.57 -3.24
N PRO A 152 -9.24 13.94 -2.29
CA PRO A 152 -9.48 15.10 -1.42
C PRO A 152 -9.13 16.46 -2.04
N THR A 153 -8.45 16.52 -3.20
CA THR A 153 -7.91 17.78 -3.74
C THR A 153 -8.62 18.18 -5.04
N GLU A 154 -9.45 19.22 -4.94
CA GLU A 154 -10.10 19.82 -6.10
C GLU A 154 -9.05 20.30 -7.12
N GLY A 155 -9.30 20.04 -8.41
CA GLY A 155 -8.42 20.47 -9.51
C GLY A 155 -7.09 19.71 -9.66
N TYR A 156 -6.79 18.70 -8.83
CA TYR A 156 -5.55 17.93 -8.94
C TYR A 156 -5.34 17.32 -10.33
N LEU A 157 -6.38 16.68 -10.89
CA LEU A 157 -6.29 16.01 -12.18
C LEU A 157 -5.96 17.01 -13.30
N ASP A 158 -6.61 18.18 -13.30
CA ASP A 158 -6.35 19.24 -14.29
C ASP A 158 -4.92 19.79 -14.17
N PHE A 159 -4.47 20.06 -12.94
CA PHE A 159 -3.10 20.46 -12.66
C PHE A 159 -2.09 19.40 -13.14
N TYR A 160 -2.34 18.13 -12.85
CA TYR A 160 -1.47 17.03 -13.23
C TYR A 160 -1.38 16.88 -14.75
N CYS A 161 -2.52 16.89 -15.45
CA CYS A 161 -2.59 16.81 -16.91
C CYS A 161 -1.83 17.97 -17.56
N SER A 162 -2.03 19.20 -17.06
CA SER A 162 -1.31 20.38 -17.56
C SER A 162 0.21 20.29 -17.33
N LYS A 163 0.64 19.89 -16.13
CA LYS A 163 2.06 19.78 -15.77
C LYS A 163 2.81 18.77 -16.64
N TYR A 164 2.17 17.65 -16.96
CA TYR A 164 2.80 16.55 -17.69
C TYR A 164 2.38 16.46 -19.17
N SER A 165 1.58 17.41 -19.67
CA SER A 165 1.06 17.41 -21.04
C SER A 165 0.35 16.10 -21.41
N ILE A 166 -0.47 15.58 -20.48
CA ILE A 166 -1.25 14.35 -20.65
C ILE A 166 -2.70 14.71 -20.99
N ASP A 167 -3.30 13.97 -21.90
CA ASP A 167 -4.73 14.07 -22.21
C ASP A 167 -5.57 13.51 -21.05
N LYS A 168 -6.42 14.37 -20.47
CA LYS A 168 -7.25 14.06 -19.29
C LYS A 168 -8.13 12.84 -19.53
N ASP A 169 -8.72 12.72 -20.72
CA ASP A 169 -9.69 11.66 -21.03
C ASP A 169 -9.05 10.27 -21.02
N LYS A 170 -7.73 10.19 -21.21
CA LYS A 170 -6.99 8.92 -21.18
C LYS A 170 -6.70 8.41 -19.78
N ILE A 171 -6.72 9.29 -18.79
CA ILE A 171 -6.25 8.97 -17.43
C ILE A 171 -7.30 9.22 -16.34
N VAL A 172 -8.42 9.86 -16.67
CA VAL A 172 -9.51 10.17 -15.74
C VAL A 172 -10.05 8.93 -15.04
N GLU A 173 -10.18 7.81 -15.75
CA GLU A 173 -10.62 6.55 -15.14
C GLU A 173 -9.61 6.03 -14.11
N SER A 174 -8.32 6.31 -14.28
CA SER A 174 -7.27 5.89 -13.35
C SER A 174 -7.17 6.77 -12.12
N HIS A 175 -7.82 7.94 -12.12
CA HIS A 175 -7.72 8.92 -11.05
C HIS A 175 -8.52 8.45 -9.83
N ARG A 176 -7.84 7.73 -8.93
CA ARG A 176 -8.40 7.10 -7.74
C ARG A 176 -7.43 7.26 -6.58
N ARG A 177 -7.96 7.38 -5.37
CA ARG A 177 -7.16 7.42 -4.14
C ARG A 177 -7.66 6.39 -3.16
N ILE A 178 -6.83 5.37 -2.93
CA ILE A 178 -6.91 4.53 -1.74
C ILE A 178 -5.99 5.18 -0.70
N SER A 179 -6.56 5.49 0.45
CA SER A 179 -5.87 6.12 1.57
C SER A 179 -5.09 5.11 2.41
N PRO A 180 -4.11 5.56 3.21
CA PRO A 180 -3.37 4.68 4.11
C PRO A 180 -4.24 3.96 5.14
N ILE A 181 -5.28 4.62 5.67
CA ILE A 181 -6.24 4.00 6.61
C ILE A 181 -7.07 2.91 5.93
N GLU A 182 -7.55 3.14 4.70
CA GLU A 182 -8.31 2.14 3.93
C GLU A 182 -7.44 0.92 3.66
N LEU A 183 -6.17 1.11 3.28
CA LEU A 183 -5.26 0.00 3.07
C LEU A 183 -4.99 -0.75 4.38
N LEU A 184 -4.74 -0.08 5.51
CA LEU A 184 -4.59 -0.74 6.81
C LEU A 184 -5.82 -1.58 7.18
N CYS A 185 -7.03 -1.03 6.98
CA CYS A 185 -8.30 -1.73 7.22
C CYS A 185 -8.49 -2.94 6.31
N SER A 186 -7.92 -2.95 5.11
CA SER A 186 -7.99 -4.12 4.22
C SER A 186 -7.28 -5.35 4.82
N GLY A 187 -6.34 -5.17 5.75
CA GLY A 187 -5.65 -6.27 6.42
C GLY A 187 -6.55 -7.18 7.28
N PHE A 188 -7.80 -6.77 7.57
CA PHE A 188 -8.77 -7.61 8.28
C PHE A 188 -9.45 -8.67 7.40
N PHE A 189 -9.22 -8.64 6.09
CA PHE A 189 -9.92 -9.50 5.14
C PHE A 189 -8.95 -10.38 4.36
N SER A 190 -9.31 -11.65 4.20
CA SER A 190 -8.51 -12.65 3.47
C SER A 190 -9.13 -13.08 2.15
N ASN A 191 -10.43 -12.84 1.94
CA ASN A 191 -11.12 -13.15 0.69
C ASN A 191 -10.80 -12.09 -0.37
N LEU A 192 -10.11 -12.49 -1.43
CA LEU A 192 -9.69 -11.62 -2.52
C LEU A 192 -10.65 -11.69 -3.72
N PRO A 193 -10.88 -10.59 -4.45
CA PRO A 193 -10.43 -9.23 -4.13
C PRO A 193 -11.26 -8.59 -3.00
N ILE A 194 -10.60 -7.85 -2.11
CA ILE A 194 -11.25 -7.16 -0.98
C ILE A 194 -12.06 -5.98 -1.51
N ARG A 195 -13.34 -5.90 -1.14
CA ARG A 195 -14.27 -4.83 -1.57
C ARG A 195 -14.18 -3.61 -0.67
N LYS A 196 -14.41 -2.42 -1.23
CA LYS A 196 -14.39 -1.16 -0.46
C LYS A 196 -15.41 -1.16 0.67
N VAL A 197 -16.61 -1.70 0.45
CA VAL A 197 -17.65 -1.79 1.49
C VAL A 197 -17.19 -2.57 2.74
N GLN A 198 -16.31 -3.56 2.57
CA GLN A 198 -15.74 -4.30 3.70
C GLN A 198 -14.76 -3.42 4.47
N ILE A 199 -13.87 -2.73 3.74
CA ILE A 199 -12.90 -1.77 4.28
C ILE A 199 -13.61 -0.65 5.04
N ASP A 200 -14.65 -0.06 4.44
CA ASP A 200 -15.44 1.03 5.02
C ASP A 200 -16.07 0.61 6.36
N GLY A 201 -16.50 -0.65 6.49
CA GLY A 201 -17.03 -1.21 7.73
C GLY A 201 -16.02 -1.33 8.87
N LYS A 202 -14.73 -1.09 8.63
CA LYS A 202 -13.65 -1.09 9.65
C LYS A 202 -13.07 0.28 9.94
N LEU A 203 -13.36 1.31 9.14
CA LEU A 203 -12.71 2.61 9.24
C LEU A 203 -12.89 3.26 10.63
N ASP A 204 -14.12 3.35 11.13
CA ASP A 204 -14.41 4.01 12.41
C ASP A 204 -13.73 3.29 13.58
N GLU A 205 -13.86 1.96 13.63
CA GLU A 205 -13.26 1.11 14.67
C GLU A 205 -11.74 1.25 14.70
N VAL A 206 -11.09 1.23 13.54
CA VAL A 206 -9.63 1.38 13.43
C VAL A 206 -9.20 2.81 13.75
N GLN A 207 -9.93 3.81 13.27
CA GLN A 207 -9.60 5.21 13.50
C GLN A 207 -9.71 5.58 14.99
N ASP A 208 -10.72 5.07 15.68
CA ASP A 208 -10.90 5.25 17.12
C ASP A 208 -9.79 4.54 17.90
N TYR A 209 -9.39 3.33 17.50
CA TYR A 209 -8.25 2.65 18.13
C TYR A 209 -6.96 3.48 18.01
N LEU A 210 -6.62 3.96 16.81
CA LEU A 210 -5.37 4.70 16.58
C LEU A 210 -5.32 6.05 17.31
N LYS A 211 -6.47 6.71 17.51
CA LYS A 211 -6.57 7.96 18.27
C LYS A 211 -6.37 7.79 19.78
N ASN A 212 -6.60 6.58 20.29
CA ASN A 212 -6.58 6.29 21.73
C ASN A 212 -5.41 5.39 22.15
N TYR A 213 -4.48 5.07 21.23
CA TYR A 213 -3.28 4.27 21.50
C TYR A 213 -2.18 5.12 22.13
#